data_AF-B0E7F2-F1
#
_entry.id   AF-B0E7F2-F1
#
_cell.length_a   1.000
_cell.length_b   1.000
_cell.length_c   1.000
_cell.angle_alpha   90.00
_cell.angle_beta   90.00
_cell.angle_gamma   90.00
#
_symmetry.space_group_name_H-M   'P 1'
#
loop_
_entity.id
_entity.type
_entity.pdbx_description
1 polymer ?
#
loop_
_entity_poly.entity_id
_entity_poly.type
_entity_poly.pdbx_seq_one_letter_code
_entity_poly.pdbx_strand_id
1 'polypeptide(L)'
;YGCFDKCSSLTSINIDNLQFISQERIFINEPVLVSIKIPDNLQIINGKNIFKKDINEFIIPSSITKLGDRCFSKCSSLKSINIPSSITKLGKCCFYECSTLTSINIPSSINELGDCCFYECLSLTSINIPSSINELGDDCFRYCESLKSINIPSSITKLGYCCFYGCTSLTSITIPSSIIEIGECCFYGCYLLKSINIPSSITSFGNCCFYECGCEEELMKNKRIPRKCFE
;
A
#
# COMPACT_ATOMS: atom_id res chain seq x y z
N TYR A 1 -16.21 0.86 -7.71
CA TYR A 1 -15.43 -0.25 -7.12
C TYR A 1 -15.78 -1.59 -7.73
N GLY A 2 -17.04 -1.82 -8.14
CA GLY A 2 -17.36 -2.90 -9.09
C GLY A 2 -18.32 -2.42 -10.15
N CYS A 3 -17.80 -1.94 -11.28
CA CYS A 3 -18.65 -1.53 -12.42
C CYS A 3 -19.61 -2.65 -12.84
N PHE A 4 -19.28 -3.90 -12.52
CA PHE A 4 -20.06 -5.09 -12.86
C PHE A 4 -20.43 -5.97 -11.66
N ASP A 5 -20.25 -5.51 -10.41
CA ASP A 5 -20.46 -6.34 -9.20
C ASP A 5 -21.92 -6.83 -9.03
N LYS A 6 -22.86 -6.28 -9.79
CA LYS A 6 -24.27 -6.70 -9.81
C LYS A 6 -24.74 -7.18 -11.19
N CYS A 7 -23.83 -7.27 -12.15
CA CYS A 7 -24.15 -7.69 -13.52
C CYS A 7 -24.06 -9.21 -13.64
N SER A 8 -24.89 -9.94 -12.88
CA SER A 8 -24.87 -11.41 -12.87
C SER A 8 -25.23 -12.03 -14.23
N SER A 9 -25.92 -11.30 -15.11
CA SER A 9 -26.22 -11.77 -16.47
C SER A 9 -25.11 -11.50 -17.48
N LEU A 10 -24.02 -10.83 -17.10
CA LEU A 10 -22.96 -10.45 -18.02
C LEU A 10 -22.05 -11.64 -18.35
N THR A 11 -22.19 -12.18 -19.55
CA THR A 11 -21.42 -13.34 -20.03
C THR A 11 -20.34 -12.96 -21.05
N SER A 12 -20.48 -11.80 -21.70
CA SER A 12 -19.52 -11.32 -22.71
C SER A 12 -19.33 -9.81 -22.64
N ILE A 13 -18.11 -9.34 -22.92
CA ILE A 13 -17.77 -7.92 -23.07
C ILE A 13 -16.75 -7.71 -24.17
N ASN A 14 -16.72 -6.50 -24.73
CA ASN A 14 -15.61 -6.02 -25.54
C ASN A 14 -14.85 -4.96 -24.75
N ILE A 15 -13.53 -5.10 -24.68
CA ILE A 15 -12.63 -4.17 -24.02
C ILE A 15 -11.42 -3.90 -24.91
N ASP A 16 -11.20 -2.62 -25.18
CA ASP A 16 -9.99 -2.15 -25.84
C ASP A 16 -8.78 -2.17 -24.90
N ASN A 17 -7.58 -2.25 -25.47
CA ASN A 17 -6.31 -2.20 -24.73
C ASN A 17 -6.20 -3.24 -23.60
N LEU A 18 -6.72 -4.45 -23.81
CA LEU A 18 -6.57 -5.56 -22.89
C LEU A 18 -5.10 -5.96 -22.75
N GLN A 19 -4.57 -5.91 -21.53
CA GLN A 19 -3.17 -6.21 -21.20
C GLN A 19 -3.01 -7.62 -20.62
N PHE A 20 -3.86 -7.99 -19.66
CA PHE A 20 -3.75 -9.25 -18.94
C PHE A 20 -5.07 -9.65 -18.29
N ILE A 21 -5.29 -10.95 -18.11
CA ILE A 21 -6.45 -11.48 -17.37
C ILE A 21 -5.93 -12.43 -16.30
N SER A 22 -6.07 -12.06 -15.03
CA SER A 22 -5.74 -12.93 -13.90
C SER A 22 -6.94 -13.78 -13.47
N GLN A 23 -6.80 -14.53 -12.37
CA GLN A 23 -7.94 -15.21 -11.75
C GLN A 23 -9.02 -14.24 -11.25
N GLU A 24 -8.61 -13.04 -10.85
CA GLU A 24 -9.43 -12.09 -10.08
C GLU A 24 -9.74 -10.81 -10.87
N ARG A 25 -8.85 -10.39 -11.79
CA ARG A 25 -8.90 -9.07 -12.40
C ARG A 25 -8.54 -9.08 -13.89
N ILE A 26 -9.11 -8.13 -14.62
CA ILE A 26 -8.79 -7.81 -16.01
C ILE A 26 -7.98 -6.52 -16.00
N PHE A 27 -6.77 -6.54 -16.53
CA PHE A 27 -5.86 -5.40 -16.63
C PHE A 27 -5.93 -4.81 -18.03
N ILE A 28 -6.12 -3.50 -18.11
CA ILE A 28 -6.44 -2.79 -19.34
C ILE A 28 -5.77 -1.41 -19.35
N ASN A 29 -5.78 -0.79 -20.53
CA ASN A 29 -5.30 0.56 -20.84
C ASN A 29 -3.78 0.75 -20.85
N GLU A 30 -3.39 1.74 -21.64
CA GLU A 30 -2.06 2.35 -21.70
C GLU A 30 -2.27 3.87 -21.85
N PRO A 31 -1.39 4.74 -21.32
CA PRO A 31 -0.15 4.43 -20.58
C PRO A 31 -0.38 4.26 -19.07
N VAL A 32 -1.63 4.29 -18.60
CA VAL A 32 -2.00 4.06 -17.20
C VAL A 32 -2.68 2.71 -17.11
N LEU A 33 -2.04 1.76 -16.44
CA LEU A 33 -2.62 0.45 -16.22
C LEU A 33 -3.71 0.57 -15.17
N VAL A 34 -4.93 0.18 -15.54
CA VAL A 34 -6.05 0.06 -14.62
C VAL A 34 -6.56 -1.37 -14.67
N SER A 35 -7.40 -1.73 -13.71
CA SER A 35 -8.01 -3.05 -13.72
C SER A 35 -9.41 -3.03 -13.16
N ILE A 36 -10.19 -4.02 -13.58
CA ILE A 36 -11.53 -4.29 -13.08
C ILE A 36 -11.57 -5.70 -12.50
N LYS A 37 -12.39 -5.91 -11.47
CA LYS A 37 -12.72 -7.25 -11.00
C LYS A 37 -13.39 -8.01 -12.14
N ILE A 38 -13.01 -9.28 -12.33
CA ILE A 38 -13.69 -10.15 -13.29
C ILE A 38 -15.14 -10.37 -12.81
N PRO A 39 -16.16 -10.05 -13.62
CA PRO A 39 -17.55 -10.39 -13.30
C PRO A 39 -17.73 -11.90 -13.19
N ASP A 40 -18.50 -12.36 -12.21
CA ASP A 40 -18.56 -13.78 -11.82
C ASP A 40 -18.91 -14.73 -12.98
N ASN A 41 -19.82 -14.30 -13.85
CA ASN A 41 -20.33 -15.10 -14.98
C ASN A 41 -19.70 -14.72 -16.33
N LEU A 42 -18.66 -13.89 -16.33
CA LEU A 42 -18.00 -13.50 -17.57
C LEU A 42 -17.23 -14.68 -18.18
N GLN A 43 -17.56 -15.02 -19.41
CA GLN A 43 -16.99 -16.15 -20.15
C GLN A 43 -16.18 -15.69 -21.36
N ILE A 44 -16.59 -14.59 -22.00
CA ILE A 44 -16.05 -14.14 -23.29
C ILE A 44 -15.56 -12.70 -23.20
N ILE A 45 -14.36 -12.44 -23.71
CA ILE A 45 -13.81 -11.10 -23.94
C ILE A 45 -13.35 -10.98 -25.39
N ASN A 46 -13.76 -9.92 -26.09
CA ASN A 46 -13.36 -9.65 -27.48
C ASN A 46 -13.61 -10.85 -28.41
N GLY A 47 -14.77 -11.50 -28.24
CA GLY A 47 -15.18 -12.67 -29.01
C GLY A 47 -14.42 -13.96 -28.71
N LYS A 48 -13.58 -14.00 -27.67
CA LYS A 48 -12.79 -15.19 -27.28
C LYS A 48 -13.09 -15.62 -25.84
N ASN A 49 -13.02 -16.93 -25.59
CA ASN A 49 -13.12 -17.45 -24.23
C ASN A 49 -12.00 -16.91 -23.34
N ILE A 50 -12.33 -16.60 -22.09
CA ILE A 50 -11.35 -16.13 -21.11
C ILE A 50 -10.41 -17.27 -20.71
N PHE A 51 -9.12 -16.99 -20.77
CA PHE A 51 -8.07 -17.82 -20.18
C PHE A 51 -7.42 -17.04 -19.04
N LYS A 52 -7.77 -17.38 -17.80
CA LYS A 52 -7.25 -16.74 -16.58
C LYS A 52 -5.84 -17.25 -16.29
N LYS A 53 -4.88 -16.35 -16.08
CA LYS A 53 -3.47 -16.66 -15.82
C LYS A 53 -3.09 -16.30 -14.39
N ASP A 54 -2.05 -16.93 -13.85
CA ASP A 54 -1.50 -16.55 -12.55
C ASP A 54 -0.97 -15.10 -12.61
N ILE A 55 -1.44 -14.24 -11.70
CA ILE A 55 -1.01 -12.85 -11.63
C ILE A 55 0.50 -12.71 -11.39
N ASN A 56 1.13 -13.70 -10.77
CA ASN A 56 2.58 -13.71 -10.54
C ASN A 56 3.39 -13.88 -11.85
N GLU A 57 2.76 -14.31 -12.95
CA GLU A 57 3.36 -14.35 -14.29
C GLU A 57 3.21 -13.03 -15.05
N PHE A 58 2.50 -12.04 -14.50
CA PHE A 58 2.20 -10.82 -15.21
C PHE A 58 3.43 -9.91 -15.31
N ILE A 59 3.87 -9.69 -16.55
CA ILE A 59 4.91 -8.71 -16.89
C ILE A 59 4.21 -7.41 -17.30
N ILE A 60 4.37 -6.36 -16.50
CA ILE A 60 3.86 -5.03 -16.83
C ILE A 60 4.59 -4.51 -18.07
N PRO A 61 3.89 -4.14 -19.16
CA PRO A 61 4.52 -3.61 -20.36
C PRO A 61 5.27 -2.30 -20.08
N SER A 62 6.39 -2.07 -20.78
CA SER A 62 7.19 -0.85 -20.63
C SER A 62 6.50 0.42 -21.13
N SER A 63 5.43 0.30 -21.92
CA SER A 63 4.56 1.42 -22.31
C SER A 63 3.71 1.96 -21.15
N ILE A 64 3.57 1.20 -20.07
CA ILE A 64 2.88 1.65 -18.86
C ILE A 64 3.80 2.57 -18.07
N THR A 65 3.27 3.73 -17.70
CA THR A 65 3.96 4.78 -16.94
C THR A 65 3.39 5.01 -15.55
N LYS A 66 2.19 4.49 -15.27
CA LYS A 66 1.51 4.62 -13.97
C LYS A 66 0.66 3.38 -13.68
N LEU A 67 0.62 2.97 -12.42
CA LEU A 67 -0.38 2.03 -11.93
C LEU A 67 -1.54 2.83 -11.34
N GLY A 68 -2.72 2.69 -11.92
CA GLY A 68 -3.91 3.45 -11.52
C GLY A 68 -4.43 3.04 -10.15
N ASP A 69 -5.43 3.78 -9.67
CA ASP A 69 -6.08 3.48 -8.40
C ASP A 69 -6.61 2.04 -8.40
N ARG A 70 -6.33 1.32 -7.31
CA ARG A 70 -6.79 -0.06 -7.09
C ARG A 70 -6.33 -1.07 -8.16
N CYS A 71 -5.26 -0.77 -8.89
CA CYS A 71 -4.80 -1.59 -10.02
C CYS A 71 -4.58 -3.07 -9.65
N PHE A 72 -4.09 -3.37 -8.45
CA PHE A 72 -3.91 -4.74 -7.93
C PHE A 72 -4.78 -5.01 -6.70
N SER A 73 -5.79 -4.18 -6.43
CA SER A 73 -6.60 -4.32 -5.22
C SER A 73 -7.28 -5.70 -5.15
N LYS A 74 -7.17 -6.36 -3.99
CA LYS A 74 -7.67 -7.70 -3.70
C LYS A 74 -7.10 -8.77 -4.65
N CYS A 75 -5.89 -8.57 -5.18
CA CYS A 75 -5.16 -9.63 -5.85
C CYS A 75 -4.61 -10.61 -4.80
N SER A 76 -5.48 -11.46 -4.24
CA SER A 76 -5.18 -12.28 -3.06
C SER A 76 -4.14 -13.37 -3.34
N SER A 77 -3.90 -13.70 -4.61
CA SER A 77 -2.85 -14.65 -5.02
C SER A 77 -1.51 -13.99 -5.38
N LEU A 78 -1.41 -12.65 -5.35
CA LEU A 78 -0.19 -11.93 -5.71
C LEU A 78 0.86 -12.02 -4.60
N LYS A 79 1.95 -12.76 -4.85
CA LYS A 79 3.05 -12.96 -3.91
C LYS A 79 4.18 -11.97 -4.08
N SER A 80 4.45 -11.58 -5.32
CA SER A 80 5.45 -10.59 -5.72
C SER A 80 5.08 -9.99 -7.08
N ILE A 81 5.61 -8.80 -7.37
CA ILE A 81 5.47 -8.16 -8.67
C ILE A 81 6.73 -7.38 -9.02
N ASN A 82 7.16 -7.47 -10.27
CA ASN A 82 8.23 -6.63 -10.78
C ASN A 82 7.64 -5.34 -11.36
N ILE A 83 7.88 -4.20 -10.69
CA ILE A 83 7.44 -2.89 -11.19
C ILE A 83 8.56 -2.31 -12.07
N PRO A 84 8.34 -2.12 -13.39
CA PRO A 84 9.37 -1.59 -14.27
C PRO A 84 9.66 -0.11 -13.99
N SER A 85 10.87 0.34 -14.32
CA SER A 85 11.31 1.73 -14.12
C SER A 85 10.58 2.76 -15.00
N SER A 86 9.74 2.32 -15.94
CA SER A 86 8.82 3.20 -16.67
C SER A 86 7.72 3.75 -15.76
N ILE A 87 7.42 3.07 -14.64
CA ILE A 87 6.39 3.49 -13.69
C ILE A 87 6.88 4.63 -12.81
N THR A 88 6.08 5.69 -12.75
CA THR A 88 6.35 6.91 -11.98
C THR A 88 5.42 7.10 -10.79
N LYS A 89 4.31 6.36 -10.72
CA LYS A 89 3.26 6.51 -9.70
C LYS A 89 2.55 5.20 -9.40
N LEU A 90 2.27 4.97 -8.12
CA LEU A 90 1.31 3.99 -7.62
C LEU A 90 0.05 4.71 -7.14
N GLY A 91 -1.10 4.41 -7.74
CA GLY A 91 -2.38 5.05 -7.40
C GLY A 91 -2.91 4.70 -6.01
N LYS A 92 -4.01 5.33 -5.63
CA LYS A 92 -4.68 5.07 -4.33
C LYS A 92 -5.11 3.61 -4.26
N CYS A 93 -4.91 2.98 -3.11
CA CYS A 93 -5.26 1.58 -2.86
C CYS A 93 -4.64 0.60 -3.87
N CYS A 94 -3.50 0.92 -4.51
CA CYS A 94 -2.96 0.13 -5.64
C CYS A 94 -2.80 -1.36 -5.30
N PHE A 95 -2.28 -1.70 -4.12
CA PHE A 95 -2.11 -3.06 -3.61
C PHE A 95 -3.01 -3.37 -2.39
N TYR A 96 -4.10 -2.62 -2.24
CA TYR A 96 -5.06 -2.79 -1.14
C TYR A 96 -5.57 -4.24 -1.05
N GLU A 97 -5.46 -4.86 0.12
CA GLU A 97 -5.81 -6.26 0.40
C GLU A 97 -5.10 -7.29 -0.49
N CYS A 98 -3.86 -7.02 -0.94
CA CYS A 98 -2.97 -8.04 -1.50
C CYS A 98 -2.38 -8.90 -0.35
N SER A 99 -3.22 -9.73 0.28
CA SER A 99 -2.93 -10.38 1.56
C SER A 99 -1.75 -11.36 1.52
N THR A 100 -1.39 -11.91 0.34
CA THR A 100 -0.24 -12.82 0.16
C THR A 100 1.03 -12.15 -0.34
N LEU A 101 1.01 -10.83 -0.58
CA LEU A 101 2.18 -10.08 -1.03
C LEU A 101 3.24 -10.07 0.07
N THR A 102 4.35 -10.75 -0.15
CA THR A 102 5.40 -10.94 0.88
C THR A 102 6.49 -9.88 0.83
N SER A 103 6.76 -9.38 -0.37
CA SER A 103 7.77 -8.36 -0.67
C SER A 103 7.40 -7.63 -1.95
N ILE A 104 7.85 -6.38 -2.05
CA ILE A 104 7.70 -5.56 -3.25
C ILE A 104 8.92 -4.65 -3.41
N ASN A 105 9.45 -4.59 -4.63
CA ASN A 105 10.50 -3.65 -4.98
C ASN A 105 9.86 -2.41 -5.62
N ILE A 106 9.94 -1.26 -4.94
CA ILE A 106 9.46 0.02 -5.48
C ILE A 106 10.65 0.71 -6.18
N PRO A 107 10.69 0.80 -7.51
CA PRO A 107 11.78 1.46 -8.22
C PRO A 107 11.87 2.96 -7.89
N SER A 108 13.08 3.51 -7.97
CA SER A 108 13.38 4.93 -7.71
C SER A 108 12.73 5.90 -8.71
N SER A 109 12.18 5.40 -9.81
CA SER A 109 11.37 6.17 -10.76
C SER A 109 10.03 6.61 -10.16
N ILE A 110 9.54 5.91 -9.13
CA ILE A 110 8.25 6.22 -8.49
C ILE A 110 8.44 7.38 -7.53
N ASN A 111 7.69 8.46 -7.74
CA ASN A 111 7.71 9.66 -6.91
C ASN A 111 6.44 9.86 -6.07
N GLU A 112 5.43 9.00 -6.26
CA GLU A 112 4.16 9.09 -5.54
C GLU A 112 3.61 7.70 -5.18
N LEU A 113 3.25 7.53 -3.90
CA LEU A 113 2.46 6.42 -3.36
C LEU A 113 1.10 6.97 -2.93
N GLY A 114 0.02 6.52 -3.56
CA GLY A 114 -1.32 6.95 -3.17
C GLY A 114 -1.73 6.43 -1.78
N ASP A 115 -2.73 7.07 -1.18
CA ASP A 115 -3.31 6.64 0.09
C ASP A 115 -3.74 5.17 0.04
N CYS A 116 -3.65 4.48 1.18
CA CYS A 116 -3.99 3.07 1.36
C CYS A 116 -3.23 2.10 0.43
N CYS A 117 -2.09 2.50 -0.16
CA CYS A 117 -1.44 1.73 -1.23
C CYS A 117 -1.18 0.26 -0.85
N PHE A 118 -0.79 -0.03 0.39
CA PHE A 118 -0.50 -1.37 0.91
C PHE A 118 -1.40 -1.76 2.09
N TYR A 119 -2.57 -1.12 2.22
CA TYR A 119 -3.55 -1.44 3.26
C TYR A 119 -3.90 -2.94 3.23
N GLU A 120 -3.87 -3.61 4.39
CA GLU A 120 -4.11 -5.05 4.56
C GLU A 120 -3.25 -5.96 3.65
N CYS A 121 -2.02 -5.55 3.32
CA CYS A 121 -0.99 -6.48 2.83
C CYS A 121 -0.46 -7.35 4.00
N LEU A 122 -1.31 -8.27 4.48
CA LEU A 122 -1.10 -9.03 5.71
C LEU A 122 0.24 -9.78 5.77
N SER A 123 0.71 -10.30 4.63
CA SER A 123 1.97 -11.07 4.54
C SER A 123 3.22 -10.23 4.26
N LEU A 124 3.10 -8.90 4.09
CA LEU A 124 4.22 -8.04 3.71
C LEU A 124 5.21 -7.94 4.87
N THR A 125 6.40 -8.51 4.70
CA THR A 125 7.38 -8.61 5.80
C THR A 125 8.37 -7.45 5.85
N SER A 126 8.66 -6.86 4.69
CA SER A 126 9.58 -5.74 4.52
C SER A 126 9.24 -4.97 3.24
N ILE A 127 9.58 -3.68 3.22
CA ILE A 127 9.44 -2.82 2.05
C ILE A 127 10.53 -1.75 2.06
N ASN A 128 11.09 -1.48 0.89
CA ASN A 128 12.05 -0.40 0.68
C ASN A 128 11.32 0.78 0.03
N ILE A 129 11.26 1.91 0.71
CA ILE A 129 10.69 3.14 0.17
C ILE A 129 11.79 3.95 -0.51
N PRO A 130 11.68 4.29 -1.80
CA PRO A 130 12.71 5.05 -2.49
C PRO A 130 12.73 6.51 -2.03
N SER A 131 13.90 7.15 -2.09
CA SER A 131 14.09 8.55 -1.68
C SER A 131 13.43 9.58 -2.61
N SER A 132 12.79 9.13 -3.68
CA SER A 132 11.94 9.93 -4.57
C SER A 132 10.55 10.21 -3.97
N ILE A 133 10.15 9.49 -2.92
CA ILE A 133 8.88 9.68 -2.22
C ILE A 133 9.03 10.77 -1.14
N ASN A 134 8.09 11.72 -1.11
CA ASN A 134 8.12 12.85 -0.16
C ASN A 134 7.14 12.69 1.03
N GLU A 135 6.19 11.76 0.93
CA GLU A 135 5.16 11.55 1.95
C GLU A 135 4.72 10.07 1.96
N LEU A 136 4.40 9.55 3.15
CA LEU A 136 3.61 8.33 3.29
C LEU A 136 2.18 8.74 3.63
N GLY A 137 1.29 8.59 2.64
CA GLY A 137 -0.11 9.00 2.75
C GLY A 137 -0.93 8.18 3.75
N ASP A 138 -2.21 8.54 3.84
CA ASP A 138 -3.12 7.98 4.84
C ASP A 138 -3.30 6.47 4.65
N ASP A 139 -3.31 5.73 5.77
CA ASP A 139 -3.47 4.28 5.87
C ASP A 139 -2.52 3.46 4.98
N CYS A 140 -1.38 4.01 4.54
CA CYS A 140 -0.54 3.40 3.49
C CYS A 140 -0.09 1.97 3.82
N PHE A 141 0.25 1.67 5.07
CA PHE A 141 0.64 0.35 5.57
C PHE A 141 -0.28 -0.16 6.67
N ARG A 142 -1.51 0.35 6.76
CA ARG A 142 -2.47 -0.08 7.77
C ARG A 142 -2.73 -1.58 7.67
N TYR A 143 -2.70 -2.27 8.81
CA TYR A 143 -2.82 -3.72 8.95
C TYR A 143 -1.82 -4.51 8.10
N CYS A 144 -0.63 -3.98 7.80
CA CYS A 144 0.50 -4.81 7.37
C CYS A 144 1.03 -5.62 8.57
N GLU A 145 0.26 -6.60 9.04
CA GLU A 145 0.49 -7.30 10.31
C GLU A 145 1.83 -8.05 10.37
N SER A 146 2.36 -8.51 9.23
CA SER A 146 3.67 -9.18 9.15
C SER A 146 4.86 -8.24 9.01
N LEU A 147 4.66 -6.92 8.89
CA LEU A 147 5.74 -5.96 8.64
C LEU A 147 6.62 -5.83 9.88
N LYS A 148 7.88 -6.29 9.81
CA LYS A 148 8.78 -6.35 10.98
C LYS A 148 9.60 -5.09 11.19
N SER A 149 9.93 -4.42 10.10
CA SER A 149 10.76 -3.22 10.04
C SER A 149 10.51 -2.48 8.74
N ILE A 150 10.65 -1.16 8.76
CA ILE A 150 10.59 -0.31 7.58
C ILE A 150 11.65 0.80 7.70
N ASN A 151 12.33 1.10 6.60
CA ASN A 151 13.24 2.23 6.51
C ASN A 151 12.52 3.42 5.88
N ILE A 152 12.42 4.52 6.62
CA ILE A 152 11.79 5.77 6.16
C ILE A 152 12.89 6.66 5.58
N PRO A 153 12.94 6.92 4.25
CA PRO A 153 13.95 7.81 3.68
C PRO A 153 13.80 9.25 4.18
N SER A 154 14.93 9.98 4.19
CA SER A 154 15.00 11.38 4.65
C SER A 154 14.29 12.38 3.73
N SER A 155 13.77 11.93 2.59
CA SER A 155 12.90 12.73 1.71
C SER A 155 11.49 12.88 2.29
N ILE A 156 11.07 12.00 3.19
CA ILE A 156 9.73 12.03 3.77
C ILE A 156 9.67 13.07 4.89
N THR A 157 8.62 13.91 4.83
CA THR A 157 8.39 14.98 5.83
C THR A 157 7.19 14.72 6.74
N LYS A 158 6.29 13.81 6.35
CA LYS A 158 5.06 13.50 7.05
C LYS A 158 4.73 12.01 7.00
N LEU A 159 4.20 11.50 8.12
CA LEU A 159 3.53 10.21 8.21
C LEU A 159 2.02 10.45 8.34
N GLY A 160 1.22 9.93 7.42
CA GLY A 160 -0.22 10.17 7.34
C GLY A 160 -1.06 9.55 8.46
N TYR A 161 -2.37 9.83 8.43
CA TYR A 161 -3.37 9.24 9.30
C TYR A 161 -3.31 7.71 9.23
N CYS A 162 -3.31 7.02 10.36
CA CYS A 162 -3.28 5.56 10.45
C CYS A 162 -2.18 4.85 9.63
N CYS A 163 -1.09 5.54 9.26
CA CYS A 163 -0.12 5.02 8.27
C CYS A 163 0.43 3.62 8.61
N PHE A 164 0.69 3.32 9.89
CA PHE A 164 1.14 2.02 10.41
C PHE A 164 0.15 1.43 11.42
N TYR A 165 -1.12 1.84 11.38
CA TYR A 165 -2.15 1.33 12.29
C TYR A 165 -2.19 -0.19 12.23
N GLY A 166 -2.10 -0.87 13.37
CA GLY A 166 -2.21 -2.33 13.46
C GLY A 166 -1.06 -3.09 12.78
N CYS A 167 0.10 -2.47 12.57
CA CYS A 167 1.33 -3.19 12.20
C CYS A 167 1.87 -3.98 13.40
N THR A 168 1.16 -5.04 13.79
CA THR A 168 1.37 -5.78 15.05
C THR A 168 2.75 -6.43 15.16
N SER A 169 3.40 -6.80 14.04
CA SER A 169 4.77 -7.33 14.03
C SER A 169 5.88 -6.29 13.96
N LEU A 170 5.57 -5.00 13.88
CA LEU A 170 6.59 -3.95 13.73
C LEU A 170 7.39 -3.82 15.01
N THR A 171 8.66 -4.22 14.99
CA THR A 171 9.52 -4.25 16.19
C THR A 171 10.41 -3.02 16.31
N SER A 172 10.74 -2.38 15.19
CA SER A 172 11.60 -1.21 15.13
C SER A 172 11.24 -0.33 13.93
N ILE A 173 11.36 0.98 14.13
CA ILE A 173 11.26 1.97 13.07
C ILE A 173 12.20 3.14 13.39
N THR A 174 12.93 3.61 12.38
CA THR A 174 13.75 4.82 12.48
C THR A 174 12.97 5.97 11.89
N ILE A 175 12.68 6.99 12.70
CA ILE A 175 12.05 8.23 12.25
C ILE A 175 13.16 9.23 11.90
N PRO A 176 13.37 9.59 10.62
CA PRO A 176 14.41 10.54 10.23
C PRO A 176 14.07 11.96 10.71
N SER A 177 15.09 12.81 10.87
CA SER A 177 14.93 14.21 11.28
C SER A 177 14.25 15.10 10.23
N SER A 178 13.92 14.55 9.06
CA SER A 178 13.10 15.22 8.05
C SER A 178 11.61 15.22 8.40
N ILE A 179 11.17 14.32 9.30
CA ILE A 179 9.76 14.22 9.70
C ILE A 179 9.40 15.40 10.62
N ILE A 180 8.32 16.08 10.25
CA ILE A 180 7.75 17.24 10.94
C ILE A 180 6.42 16.88 11.61
N GLU A 181 5.67 15.94 11.00
CA GLU A 181 4.32 15.56 11.42
C GLU A 181 4.14 14.04 11.50
N ILE A 182 3.54 13.59 12.60
CA ILE A 182 3.02 12.22 12.77
C ILE A 182 1.48 12.33 12.84
N GLY A 183 0.80 11.66 11.92
CA GLY A 183 -0.66 11.65 11.81
C GLY A 183 -1.38 10.96 12.96
N GLU A 184 -2.69 11.17 13.04
CA GLU A 184 -3.56 10.53 14.03
C GLU A 184 -3.55 9.01 13.86
N CYS A 185 -3.50 8.29 14.98
CA CYS A 185 -3.44 6.83 15.06
C CYS A 185 -2.27 6.19 14.27
N CYS A 186 -1.23 6.94 13.91
CA CYS A 186 -0.17 6.49 12.99
C CYS A 186 0.49 5.17 13.42
N PHE A 187 0.79 4.99 14.70
CA PHE A 187 1.35 3.74 15.26
C PHE A 187 0.39 3.05 16.24
N TYR A 188 -0.90 3.31 16.12
CA TYR A 188 -1.91 2.70 16.97
C TYR A 188 -1.82 1.17 16.86
N GLY A 189 -1.78 0.45 17.99
CA GLY A 189 -1.80 -1.01 17.99
C GLY A 189 -0.52 -1.67 17.45
N CYS A 190 0.59 -0.94 17.37
CA CYS A 190 1.92 -1.50 17.09
C CYS A 190 2.50 -2.19 18.34
N TYR A 191 1.85 -3.26 18.79
CA TYR A 191 2.09 -3.88 20.10
C TYR A 191 3.54 -4.36 20.34
N LEU A 192 4.27 -4.76 19.28
CA LEU A 192 5.64 -5.27 19.40
C LEU A 192 6.73 -4.20 19.22
N LEU A 193 6.35 -2.94 19.03
CA LEU A 193 7.29 -1.86 18.76
C LEU A 193 8.09 -1.51 20.02
N LYS A 194 9.38 -1.87 20.04
CA LYS A 194 10.19 -1.85 21.27
C LYS A 194 10.71 -0.46 21.65
N SER A 195 10.94 0.39 20.67
CA SER A 195 11.46 1.74 20.88
C SER A 195 11.26 2.57 19.61
N ILE A 196 10.98 3.86 19.79
CA ILE A 196 11.01 4.86 18.73
C ILE A 196 11.83 6.05 19.23
N ASN A 197 12.85 6.45 18.48
CA ASN A 197 13.48 7.74 18.71
C ASN A 197 12.60 8.83 18.10
N ILE A 198 12.27 9.87 18.88
CA ILE A 198 11.44 11.00 18.44
C ILE A 198 12.34 12.21 18.19
N PRO A 199 12.69 12.52 16.92
CA PRO A 199 13.49 13.67 16.55
C PRO A 199 13.00 15.01 17.13
N SER A 200 13.91 15.97 17.27
CA SER A 200 13.57 17.36 17.61
C SER A 200 12.74 18.07 16.53
N SER A 201 12.80 17.59 15.29
CA SER A 201 12.09 18.14 14.13
C SER A 201 10.58 17.96 14.17
N ILE A 202 10.06 16.98 14.90
CA ILE A 202 8.62 16.74 14.97
C ILE A 202 7.97 17.83 15.81
N THR A 203 7.08 18.59 15.16
CA THR A 203 6.32 19.70 15.77
C THR A 203 4.83 19.43 15.85
N SER A 204 4.32 18.44 15.12
CA SER A 204 2.89 18.08 15.09
C SER A 204 2.68 16.60 15.37
N PHE A 205 1.78 16.31 16.31
CA PHE A 205 1.35 14.96 16.67
C PHE A 205 -0.17 14.86 16.56
N GLY A 206 -0.64 13.84 15.85
CA GLY A 206 -2.04 13.45 15.80
C GLY A 206 -2.51 12.78 17.08
N ASN A 207 -3.82 12.64 17.23
CA ASN A 207 -4.42 11.95 18.38
C ASN A 207 -4.12 10.45 18.30
N CYS A 208 -4.05 9.77 19.45
CA CYS A 208 -3.80 8.33 19.58
C CYS A 208 -2.57 7.79 18.81
N CYS A 209 -1.63 8.65 18.36
CA CYS A 209 -0.61 8.23 17.38
C CYS A 209 0.38 7.20 17.91
N PHE A 210 0.44 7.00 19.23
CA PHE A 210 1.24 5.99 19.92
C PHE A 210 0.40 5.13 20.88
N TYR A 211 -0.93 5.24 20.84
CA TYR A 211 -1.79 4.44 21.71
C TYR A 211 -1.64 2.95 21.40
N GLU A 212 -1.55 2.11 22.43
CA GLU A 212 -1.37 0.67 22.30
C GLU A 212 -0.07 0.25 21.55
N CYS A 213 0.93 1.14 21.45
CA CYS A 213 2.23 0.76 20.92
C CYS A 213 3.13 0.14 22.01
N GLY A 214 4.00 -0.80 21.64
CA GLY A 214 4.83 -1.57 22.59
C GLY A 214 5.82 -0.75 23.44
N CYS A 215 6.05 0.52 23.08
CA CYS A 215 6.94 1.45 23.78
C CYS A 215 6.21 2.69 24.31
N GLU A 216 4.88 2.61 24.42
CA GLU A 216 4.03 3.69 24.92
C GLU A 216 4.51 4.23 26.28
N GLU A 217 4.76 3.36 27.26
CA GLU A 217 5.22 3.77 28.60
C GLU A 217 6.53 4.56 28.58
N GLU A 218 7.48 4.20 27.71
CA GLU A 218 8.74 4.94 27.55
C GLU A 218 8.52 6.28 26.85
N LEU A 219 7.64 6.32 25.84
CA LEU A 219 7.29 7.54 25.13
C LEU A 219 6.56 8.54 26.04
N MET A 220 5.72 8.09 26.97
CA MET A 220 5.04 8.94 27.95
C MET A 220 6.01 9.72 28.86
N LYS A 221 7.26 9.25 29.04
CA LYS A 221 8.29 9.98 29.80
C LYS A 221 8.82 11.20 29.05
N ASN A 222 8.63 11.26 27.73
CA ASN A 222 9.06 12.38 26.89
C ASN A 222 8.06 13.53 26.95
N LYS A 223 8.42 14.59 27.69
CA LYS A 223 7.59 15.79 27.90
C LYS A 223 7.23 16.56 26.61
N ARG A 224 7.89 16.29 25.48
CA ARG A 224 7.57 16.92 24.18
C ARG A 224 6.36 16.26 23.50
N ILE A 225 5.99 15.05 23.89
CA ILE A 225 4.89 14.31 23.27
C ILE A 225 3.59 14.68 24.00
N PRO A 226 2.58 15.23 23.31
CA PRO A 226 1.29 15.53 23.91
C PRO A 226 0.58 14.30 24.48
N ARG A 227 -0.16 14.47 25.58
CA ARG A 227 -0.93 13.37 26.22
C ARG A 227 -1.94 12.71 25.29
N LYS A 228 -2.59 13.48 24.41
CA LYS A 228 -3.52 13.01 23.38
C LYS A 228 -2.94 11.97 22.41
N CYS A 229 -1.62 11.80 22.37
CA CYS A 229 -0.98 10.75 21.55
C CYS A 229 -1.19 9.34 22.12
N PHE A 230 -1.66 9.25 23.37
CA PHE A 230 -1.79 8.03 24.18
C PHE A 230 -3.22 7.87 24.75
N GLU A 231 -4.22 8.54 24.18
CA GLU A 231 -5.63 8.50 24.60
C GLU A 231 -6.54 8.40 23.39
#